data_AF-A0A7J3QG53-F1
#
_entry.id   AF-A0A7J3QG53-F1
#
_cell.length_a   1.000
_cell.length_b   1.000
_cell.length_c   1.000
_cell.angle_alpha   90.00
_cell.angle_beta   90.00
_cell.angle_gamma   90.00
#
_symmetry.space_group_name_H-M   'P 1'
#
loop_
_entity.id
_entity.type
_entity.pdbx_description
1 polymer ?
#
loop_
_entity_poly.entity_id
_entity_poly.type
_entity_poly.pdbx_seq_one_letter_code
_entity_poly.pdbx_strand_id
1 'polypeptide(L)'
;TTREMKEAFDSAVGEGPDIVVAAAAPQDFEVERPVEGKLRHDREVVLRLRPAPRVLDGVRARLPDAVLVGFKAEWSVTDDELEASGRRKLEEQELDIVVANDVARPGAGFRSDTNDVVIVTRREKRKMVASKEEISWAVLDLALGELRWRRS
;
A
#
# COMPACT_ATOMS: atom_id res chain seq x y z
N THR A 1 -16.19 2.67 2.46
CA THR A 1 -15.49 3.96 2.20
C THR A 1 -14.08 3.90 2.77
N THR A 2 -13.17 4.83 2.40
CA THR A 2 -11.84 4.90 3.03
C THR A 2 -11.93 5.09 4.56
N ARG A 3 -12.98 5.78 5.04
CA ARG A 3 -13.27 5.94 6.48
C ARG A 3 -13.59 4.61 7.17
N GLU A 4 -14.54 3.84 6.65
CA GLU A 4 -14.89 2.51 7.19
C GLU A 4 -13.68 1.56 7.19
N MET A 5 -12.87 1.62 6.13
CA MET A 5 -11.64 0.82 6.07
C MET A 5 -10.63 1.25 7.13
N LYS A 6 -10.50 2.57 7.39
CA LYS A 6 -9.63 3.07 8.46
C LYS A 6 -10.11 2.59 9.83
N GLU A 7 -11.41 2.64 10.11
CA GLU A 7 -11.98 2.17 11.38
C GLU A 7 -11.73 0.68 11.61
N ALA A 8 -12.00 -0.16 10.59
CA ALA A 8 -11.72 -1.59 10.66
C ALA A 8 -10.22 -1.88 10.86
N PHE A 9 -9.37 -1.14 10.15
CA PHE A 9 -7.92 -1.24 10.28
C PHE A 9 -7.43 -0.81 11.67
N ASP A 10 -7.95 0.29 12.22
CA ASP A 10 -7.61 0.76 13.56
C ASP A 10 -8.02 -0.25 14.64
N SER A 11 -9.14 -0.96 14.45
CA SER A 11 -9.57 -2.06 15.33
C SER A 11 -8.59 -3.22 15.28
N ALA A 12 -8.22 -3.69 14.08
CA ALA A 12 -7.26 -4.79 13.91
C ALA A 12 -5.87 -4.43 14.46
N VAL A 13 -5.42 -3.19 14.29
CA VAL A 13 -4.19 -2.68 14.92
C VAL A 13 -4.27 -2.74 16.45
N GLY A 14 -5.46 -2.53 17.03
CA GLY A 14 -5.70 -2.63 18.47
C GLY A 14 -5.54 -4.04 19.04
N GLU A 15 -5.61 -5.08 18.20
CA GLU A 15 -5.41 -6.47 18.62
C GLU A 15 -3.92 -6.85 18.76
N GLY A 16 -3.00 -5.96 18.36
CA GLY A 16 -1.55 -6.17 18.49
C GLY A 16 -0.96 -7.19 17.50
N PRO A 17 -1.24 -7.11 16.19
CA PRO A 17 -0.68 -8.05 15.22
C PRO A 17 0.83 -7.89 15.07
N ASP A 18 1.53 -9.01 14.89
CA ASP A 18 2.98 -9.04 14.66
C ASP A 18 3.39 -8.60 13.25
N ILE A 19 2.51 -8.83 12.28
CA ILE A 19 2.71 -8.48 10.87
C ILE A 19 1.45 -7.82 10.35
N VAL A 20 1.59 -6.65 9.73
CA VAL A 20 0.50 -5.91 9.08
C VAL A 20 0.81 -5.77 7.60
N VAL A 21 -0.10 -6.25 6.76
CA VAL A 21 0.01 -6.15 5.29
C VAL A 21 -1.04 -5.19 4.76
N ALA A 22 -0.61 -3.97 4.43
CA ALA A 22 -1.46 -2.90 3.91
C ALA A 22 -1.57 -2.98 2.38
N ALA A 23 -2.20 -4.05 1.89
CA ALA A 23 -2.40 -4.30 0.46
C ALA A 23 -3.61 -3.59 -0.15
N ALA A 24 -4.49 -3.02 0.68
CA ALA A 24 -5.63 -2.26 0.18
C ALA A 24 -5.19 -0.97 -0.51
N ALA A 25 -5.92 -0.56 -1.54
CA ALA A 25 -5.75 0.72 -2.23
C ALA A 25 -6.83 1.72 -1.76
N PRO A 26 -6.65 2.40 -0.60
CA PRO A 26 -7.53 3.48 -0.19
C PRO A 26 -7.62 4.54 -1.28
N GLN A 27 -8.79 5.18 -1.39
CA GLN A 27 -8.89 6.40 -2.19
C GLN A 27 -8.07 7.50 -1.51
N ASP A 28 -7.24 8.23 -2.27
CA ASP A 28 -6.47 9.38 -1.77
C ASP A 28 -7.35 10.61 -1.52
N PHE A 29 -8.53 10.66 -2.16
CA PHE A 29 -9.49 11.75 -2.07
C PHE A 29 -10.90 11.22 -1.85
N GLU A 30 -11.69 11.99 -1.12
CA GLU A 30 -13.13 11.77 -0.99
C GLU A 30 -13.92 13.02 -1.40
N VAL A 31 -15.16 12.82 -1.82
CA VAL A 31 -16.07 13.92 -2.17
C VAL A 31 -16.32 14.76 -0.91
N GLU A 32 -16.07 16.06 -0.99
CA GLU A 32 -16.20 17.00 0.14
C GLU A 32 -17.65 17.03 0.67
N ARG A 33 -18.62 16.99 -0.24
CA ARG A 33 -20.07 17.04 0.06
C ARG A 33 -20.82 15.99 -0.75
N PRO A 34 -20.87 14.73 -0.29
CA PRO A 34 -21.66 13.69 -0.96
C PRO A 34 -23.16 14.02 -0.84
N VAL A 35 -23.94 13.71 -1.88
CA VAL A 35 -25.39 13.87 -1.89
C VAL A 35 -26.06 12.50 -1.89
N GLU A 36 -27.20 12.39 -1.21
CA GLU A 36 -28.03 11.19 -1.28
C GLU A 36 -28.83 11.19 -2.58
N GLY A 37 -28.67 10.13 -3.38
CA GLY A 37 -29.39 9.95 -4.64
C GLY A 37 -28.62 10.38 -5.90
N LYS A 38 -29.28 10.22 -7.05
CA LYS A 38 -28.68 10.44 -8.37
C LYS A 38 -28.63 11.93 -8.72
N LEU A 39 -27.45 12.40 -9.12
CA LEU A 39 -27.29 13.73 -9.71
C LEU A 39 -28.08 13.81 -11.04
N ARG A 40 -28.88 14.87 -11.19
CA ARG A 40 -29.63 15.15 -12.42
C ARG A 40 -28.68 15.68 -13.50
N HIS A 41 -28.97 15.35 -14.77
CA HIS A 41 -28.14 15.73 -15.93
C HIS A 41 -28.57 17.07 -16.55
N ASP A 42 -29.33 17.87 -15.82
CA ASP A 42 -29.97 19.11 -16.27
C ASP A 42 -29.09 20.35 -16.08
N ARG A 43 -27.94 20.20 -15.43
CA ARG A 43 -27.00 21.29 -15.15
C ARG A 43 -25.56 20.78 -15.06
N GLU A 44 -24.63 21.71 -15.16
CA GLU A 44 -23.23 21.47 -14.85
C GLU A 44 -23.05 21.02 -13.39
N VAL A 45 -22.15 20.07 -13.18
CA VAL A 45 -21.80 19.53 -11.86
C VAL A 45 -20.32 19.80 -11.59
N VAL A 46 -20.02 20.44 -10.47
CA VAL A 46 -18.66 20.62 -9.97
C VAL A 46 -18.45 19.71 -8.76
N LEU A 47 -17.52 18.76 -8.87
CA LEU A 47 -17.10 17.90 -7.76
C LEU A 47 -15.93 18.55 -7.01
N ARG A 48 -16.15 18.85 -5.73
CA ARG A 48 -15.07 19.24 -4.82
C ARG A 48 -14.57 18.01 -4.08
N LEU A 49 -13.27 17.80 -4.14
CA LEU A 49 -12.58 16.70 -3.48
C LEU A 49 -11.75 17.24 -2.32
N ARG A 50 -11.66 16.46 -1.25
CA ARG A 50 -10.73 16.70 -0.14
C ARG A 50 -9.84 15.48 0.08
N PRO A 51 -8.62 15.64 0.61
CA PRO A 51 -7.78 14.51 0.97
C PRO A 51 -8.53 13.53 1.88
N ALA A 52 -8.44 12.25 1.55
CA ALA A 52 -8.98 11.19 2.40
C ALA A 52 -8.04 10.91 3.58
N PRO A 53 -8.54 10.31 4.67
CA PRO A 53 -7.70 9.87 5.77
C PRO A 53 -6.65 8.87 5.27
N ARG A 54 -5.39 9.08 5.65
CA ARG A 54 -4.32 8.10 5.43
C ARG A 54 -4.46 6.97 6.43
N VAL A 55 -4.56 5.75 5.93
CA VAL A 55 -4.87 4.55 6.74
C VAL A 55 -3.69 4.14 7.62
N LEU A 56 -2.46 4.31 7.14
CA LEU A 56 -1.24 3.85 7.83
C LEU A 56 -0.66 4.88 8.81
N ASP A 57 -1.22 6.09 8.87
CA ASP A 57 -0.70 7.14 9.74
C ASP A 57 -0.86 6.74 11.22
N GLY A 58 0.25 6.81 11.97
CA GLY A 58 0.28 6.48 13.39
C GLY A 58 0.34 4.99 13.73
N VAL A 59 0.33 4.09 12.74
CA VAL A 59 0.41 2.63 12.99
C VAL A 59 1.71 2.25 13.68
N ARG A 60 2.85 2.80 13.23
CA ARG A 60 4.16 2.53 13.83
C ARG A 60 4.19 2.85 15.32
N ALA A 61 3.59 3.96 15.73
CA ALA A 61 3.54 4.35 17.14
C ALA A 61 2.68 3.38 17.98
N ARG A 62 1.65 2.78 17.39
CA ARG A 62 0.76 1.80 18.06
C ARG A 62 1.36 0.39 18.07
N LEU A 63 2.16 0.07 17.07
CA LEU A 63 2.81 -1.23 16.86
C LEU A 63 4.31 -1.06 16.59
N PRO A 64 5.10 -0.65 17.61
CA PRO A 64 6.53 -0.37 17.43
C PRO A 64 7.30 -1.60 16.92
N ASP A 65 6.92 -2.78 17.41
CA ASP A 65 7.63 -4.03 17.16
C ASP A 65 7.10 -4.82 15.95
N ALA A 66 5.91 -4.47 15.43
CA ALA A 66 5.32 -5.17 14.30
C ALA A 66 6.07 -4.90 13.00
N VAL A 67 6.01 -5.87 12.09
CA VAL A 67 6.49 -5.71 10.71
C VAL A 67 5.36 -5.12 9.87
N LEU A 68 5.62 -3.97 9.26
CA LEU A 68 4.65 -3.24 8.43
C LEU A 68 5.03 -3.36 6.95
N VAL A 69 4.13 -3.93 6.16
CA VAL A 69 4.27 -4.11 4.71
C VAL A 69 3.30 -3.19 3.98
N GLY A 70 3.80 -2.41 3.03
CA GLY A 70 2.97 -1.56 2.17
C GLY A 70 3.18 -1.82 0.69
N PHE A 71 2.28 -1.26 -0.13
CA PHE A 71 2.33 -1.37 -1.59
C PHE A 71 2.38 0.00 -2.24
N LYS A 72 3.08 0.11 -3.37
CA LYS A 72 3.19 1.34 -4.14
C LYS A 72 3.03 1.04 -5.63
N ALA A 73 1.92 1.50 -6.21
CA ALA A 73 1.75 1.48 -7.66
C ALA A 73 2.25 2.79 -8.26
N GLU A 74 2.98 2.71 -9.37
CA GLU A 74 3.35 3.82 -10.24
C GLU A 74 2.86 3.56 -11.66
N TRP A 75 2.95 4.55 -12.54
CA TRP A 75 2.52 4.46 -13.94
C TRP A 75 3.59 4.97 -14.89
N SER A 76 4.07 4.08 -15.78
CA SER A 76 5.03 4.40 -16.86
C SER A 76 6.34 5.02 -16.33
N VAL A 77 6.98 4.32 -15.39
CA VAL A 77 8.22 4.77 -14.72
C VAL A 77 9.37 3.79 -14.93
N THR A 78 10.60 4.31 -14.84
CA THR A 78 11.82 3.50 -14.85
C THR A 78 11.97 2.67 -13.57
N ASP A 79 12.86 1.68 -13.58
CA ASP A 79 13.16 0.88 -12.38
C ASP A 79 13.72 1.72 -11.23
N ASP A 80 14.57 2.69 -11.54
CA ASP A 80 15.18 3.58 -10.54
C ASP A 80 14.14 4.50 -9.90
N GLU A 81 13.19 5.03 -10.68
CA GLU A 81 12.06 5.81 -10.16
C GLU A 81 11.13 4.96 -9.31
N LEU A 82 10.86 3.72 -9.73
CA LEU A 82 10.03 2.79 -8.99
C LEU A 82 10.64 2.43 -7.63
N GLU A 83 11.95 2.15 -7.61
CA GLU A 83 12.70 1.95 -6.36
C GLU A 83 12.67 3.20 -5.48
N ALA A 84 12.97 4.37 -6.04
CA ALA A 84 13.00 5.63 -5.30
C ALA A 84 11.63 5.94 -4.68
N SER A 85 10.55 5.66 -5.41
CA SER A 85 9.17 5.76 -4.91
C SER A 85 8.91 4.79 -3.76
N GLY A 86 9.37 3.54 -3.90
CA GLY A 86 9.31 2.54 -2.83
C GLY A 86 10.04 2.97 -1.56
N ARG A 87 11.29 3.45 -1.69
CA ARG A 87 12.10 3.97 -0.56
C ARG A 87 11.44 5.16 0.11
N ARG A 88 10.94 6.12 -0.67
CA ARG A 88 10.24 7.29 -0.14
C ARG A 88 9.03 6.88 0.70
N LYS A 89 8.19 5.97 0.19
CA LYS A 89 7.03 5.48 0.94
C LYS A 89 7.43 4.72 2.20
N LEU A 90 8.52 3.95 2.13
CA LEU A 90 9.07 3.22 3.28
C LEU A 90 9.45 4.19 4.40
N GLU A 91 10.12 5.30 4.07
CA GLU A 91 10.52 6.33 5.03
C GLU A 91 9.32 7.14 5.55
N GLU A 92 8.47 7.67 4.65
CA GLU A 92 7.34 8.54 5.01
C GLU A 92 6.31 7.86 5.91
N GLN A 93 6.14 6.54 5.80
CA GLN A 93 5.17 5.76 6.57
C GLN A 93 5.82 4.78 7.55
N GLU A 94 7.13 4.90 7.77
CA GLU A 94 7.92 4.07 8.68
C GLU A 94 7.72 2.55 8.48
N LEU A 95 7.56 2.12 7.24
CA LEU A 95 7.32 0.72 6.87
C LEU A 95 8.62 -0.08 6.93
N ASP A 96 8.49 -1.40 6.99
CA ASP A 96 9.62 -2.33 6.93
C ASP A 96 9.88 -2.82 5.50
N ILE A 97 8.78 -3.02 4.76
CA ILE A 97 8.79 -3.59 3.42
C ILE A 97 7.81 -2.79 2.55
N VAL A 98 8.24 -2.40 1.35
CA VAL A 98 7.38 -1.82 0.33
C VAL A 98 7.49 -2.63 -0.96
N VAL A 99 6.35 -3.09 -1.48
CA VAL A 99 6.26 -3.72 -2.80
C VAL A 99 5.85 -2.66 -3.81
N ALA A 100 6.80 -2.22 -4.64
CA ALA A 100 6.56 -1.23 -5.67
C ALA A 100 6.37 -1.90 -7.04
N ASN A 101 5.37 -1.48 -7.81
CA ASN A 101 5.13 -2.01 -9.15
C ASN A 101 4.65 -0.92 -10.12
N ASP A 102 5.04 -1.01 -11.38
CA ASP A 102 4.53 -0.14 -12.45
C ASP A 102 3.38 -0.85 -13.17
N VAL A 103 2.15 -0.35 -13.00
CA VAL A 103 0.95 -0.98 -13.56
C VAL A 103 0.76 -0.73 -15.06
N ALA A 104 1.63 0.06 -15.70
CA ALA A 104 1.64 0.28 -17.14
C ALA A 104 2.43 -0.78 -17.93
N ARG A 105 3.26 -1.58 -17.25
CA ARG A 105 4.15 -2.55 -17.91
C ARG A 105 3.37 -3.73 -18.50
N PRO A 106 3.78 -4.29 -19.64
CA PRO A 106 3.16 -5.49 -20.20
C PRO A 106 3.19 -6.64 -19.19
N GLY A 107 2.02 -7.23 -18.92
CA GLY A 107 1.89 -8.30 -17.92
C GLY A 107 1.90 -7.82 -16.46
N ALA A 108 2.06 -6.52 -16.19
CA ALA A 108 1.83 -5.93 -14.88
C ALA A 108 0.42 -5.34 -14.83
N GLY A 109 -0.34 -5.68 -13.78
CA GLY A 109 -1.66 -5.08 -13.56
C GLY A 109 -2.69 -6.00 -12.92
N PHE A 110 -3.87 -5.43 -12.66
CA PHE A 110 -4.94 -6.11 -11.93
C PHE A 110 -5.47 -7.37 -12.63
N ARG A 111 -5.35 -7.47 -13.96
CA ARG A 111 -5.89 -8.56 -14.78
C ARG A 111 -4.84 -9.55 -15.32
N SER A 112 -3.59 -9.46 -14.87
CA SER A 112 -2.51 -10.40 -15.20
C SER A 112 -2.25 -11.36 -14.03
N ASP A 113 -1.78 -12.58 -14.32
CA ASP A 113 -1.36 -13.56 -13.31
C ASP A 113 0.07 -13.29 -12.81
N THR A 114 0.85 -12.55 -13.59
CA THR A 114 2.21 -12.12 -13.25
C THR A 114 2.27 -10.65 -12.85
N ASN A 115 3.40 -10.25 -12.27
CA ASN A 115 3.71 -8.86 -11.99
C ASN A 115 5.22 -8.62 -12.06
N ASP A 116 5.60 -7.37 -12.33
CA ASP A 116 6.99 -6.88 -12.28
C ASP A 116 7.09 -5.93 -11.08
N VAL A 117 7.78 -6.38 -10.03
CA VAL A 117 7.86 -5.66 -8.76
C VAL A 117 9.29 -5.41 -8.34
N VAL A 118 9.48 -4.28 -7.65
CA VAL A 118 10.66 -3.99 -6.85
C VAL A 118 10.23 -4.00 -5.39
N ILE A 119 10.70 -4.98 -4.64
CA ILE A 119 10.51 -5.05 -3.19
C ILE A 119 11.66 -4.27 -2.56
N VAL A 120 11.32 -3.29 -1.73
CA VAL A 120 12.27 -2.43 -1.03
C VAL A 120 12.13 -2.68 0.47
N THR A 121 13.25 -2.89 1.15
CA THR A 121 13.34 -2.94 2.62
C THR A 121 14.29 -1.85 3.11
N ARG A 122 14.47 -1.73 4.43
CA ARG A 122 15.49 -0.83 4.99
C ARG A 122 16.93 -1.20 4.62
N ARG A 123 17.17 -2.45 4.24
CA ARG A 123 18.53 -3.00 4.05
C ARG A 123 18.84 -3.29 2.59
N GLU A 124 17.84 -3.67 1.83
CA GLU A 124 18.03 -4.18 0.49
C GLU A 124 16.86 -3.86 -0.43
N LYS A 125 17.09 -4.14 -1.71
CA LYS A 125 16.07 -4.14 -2.75
C LYS A 125 16.14 -5.45 -3.50
N ARG A 126 14.99 -5.93 -3.95
CA ARG A 126 14.87 -7.15 -4.76
C ARG A 126 13.89 -6.91 -5.90
N LYS A 127 14.39 -6.96 -7.14
CA LYS A 127 13.54 -6.98 -8.33
C LYS A 127 13.09 -8.41 -8.63
N MET A 128 11.83 -8.56 -9.02
CA MET A 128 11.22 -9.86 -9.31
C MET A 128 10.13 -9.72 -10.37
N VAL A 129 10.19 -10.57 -11.39
CA VAL A 129 9.13 -10.76 -12.37
C VAL A 129 8.64 -12.19 -12.20
N ALA A 130 7.46 -12.37 -11.63
CA ALA A 130 6.94 -13.68 -11.23
C ALA A 130 5.41 -13.66 -11.15
N SER A 131 4.81 -14.82 -10.86
CA SER A 131 3.38 -14.88 -10.54
C SER A 131 3.06 -14.11 -9.26
N LYS A 132 1.81 -13.64 -9.12
CA LYS A 132 1.34 -12.98 -7.90
C LYS A 132 1.51 -13.86 -6.65
N GLU A 133 1.40 -15.18 -6.81
CA GLU A 133 1.60 -16.14 -5.73
C GLU A 133 3.06 -16.19 -5.27
N GLU A 134 4.00 -16.33 -6.20
CA GLU A 134 5.44 -16.32 -5.89
C GLU A 134 5.88 -15.01 -5.25
N ILE A 135 5.33 -13.89 -5.72
CA ILE A 135 5.58 -12.56 -5.12
C ILE A 135 5.08 -12.53 -3.68
N SER A 136 3.89 -13.07 -3.42
CA SER A 136 3.29 -13.10 -2.08
C SER A 136 4.13 -13.93 -1.12
N TRP A 137 4.64 -15.10 -1.56
CA TRP A 137 5.55 -15.92 -0.76
C TRP A 137 6.85 -15.18 -0.43
N ALA A 138 7.46 -14.54 -1.42
CA ALA A 138 8.68 -13.77 -1.19
C ALA A 138 8.48 -12.62 -0.19
N VAL A 139 7.33 -11.94 -0.24
CA VAL A 139 7.00 -10.87 0.73
C VAL A 139 6.80 -11.44 2.13
N LEU A 140 6.13 -12.59 2.26
CA LEU A 140 5.92 -13.25 3.55
C LEU A 140 7.23 -13.74 4.16
N ASP A 141 8.13 -14.33 3.37
CA ASP A 141 9.44 -14.77 3.82
C ASP A 141 10.28 -13.60 4.36
N LEU A 142 10.27 -12.47 3.65
CA LEU A 142 10.93 -11.24 4.11
C LEU A 142 10.31 -10.73 5.41
N ALA A 143 8.99 -10.72 5.51
CA ALA A 143 8.29 -10.26 6.72
C ALA A 143 8.60 -11.16 7.95
N LEU A 144 8.63 -12.47 7.75
CA LEU A 144 9.01 -13.44 8.79
C LEU A 144 10.48 -13.30 9.19
N GLY A 145 11.37 -13.02 8.23
CA GLY A 145 12.78 -12.73 8.49
C GLY A 145 12.97 -11.49 9.37
N GLU A 146 12.31 -10.39 9.01
CA GLU A 146 12.32 -9.15 9.81
C GLU A 146 11.74 -9.35 11.21
N LEU A 147 10.62 -10.10 11.33
CA LEU A 147 10.01 -10.39 12.62
C LEU A 147 10.95 -11.19 13.53
N ARG A 148 11.64 -12.21 12.99
CA ARG A 148 12.63 -12.99 13.72
C ARG A 148 13.80 -12.14 14.17
N TRP A 149 14.27 -11.23 13.31
CA TRP A 149 15.37 -10.33 13.63
C TRP A 149 15.02 -9.36 14.75
N ARG A 150 13.80 -8.79 14.76
CA ARG A 150 13.31 -7.89 15.81
C ARG A 150 13.14 -8.57 17.17
N ARG A 151 12.89 -9.88 17.18
CA ARG A 151 12.67 -10.67 18.40
C ARG A 151 13.93 -11.35 18.95
N SER A 152 15.07 -11.21 18.27
CA SER A 152 16.37 -11.76 18.69
C SER A 152 17.17 -10.72 19.46
#